data_AF-A0A921ZVV2-F1
#
_entry.id   AF-A0A921ZVV2-F1
#
_cell.length_a   1.000
_cell.length_b   1.000
_cell.length_c   1.000
_cell.angle_alpha   90.00
_cell.angle_beta   90.00
_cell.angle_gamma   90.00
#
_symmetry.space_group_name_H-M   'P 1'
#
loop_
_entity.id
_entity.type
_entity.pdbx_description
1 polymer ?
#
loop_
_entity_poly.entity_id
_entity_poly.type
_entity_poly.pdbx_seq_one_letter_code
_entity_poly.pdbx_strand_id
1 'polypeptide(L)' 'MEALERRRKTMAIAALLLFILSSLCHRVEGQRNNTKMSYVCPPQFIRLGHSCYFFSDTQATWKEALFACQVSH' A
#
# COMPACT_ATOMS: atom_id res chain seq x y z
N MET A 1 -51.20 16.62 18.99
CA MET A 1 -50.68 15.27 18.68
C MET A 1 -49.92 15.23 17.35
N GLU A 2 -50.32 15.98 16.32
CA GLU A 2 -49.73 15.90 14.96
C GLU A 2 -48.31 16.48 14.80
N ALA A 3 -47.93 17.47 15.62
CA ALA A 3 -46.61 18.11 15.54
C ALA A 3 -45.46 17.21 16.02
N LEU A 4 -45.71 16.35 17.02
CA LEU A 4 -44.73 15.40 17.56
C LEU A 4 -44.53 14.21 16.61
N GLU A 5 -45.61 13.75 15.98
CA GLU A 5 -45.62 12.73 14.92
C GLU A 5 -44.75 13.15 13.72
N ARG A 6 -44.89 14.39 13.25
CA ARG A 6 -44.09 14.95 12.16
C ARG A 6 -42.61 15.06 12.54
N ARG A 7 -42.31 15.53 13.75
CA ARG A 7 -40.93 15.59 14.28
C ARG A 7 -40.29 14.19 14.39
N ARG A 8 -41.06 13.19 14.82
CA ARG A 8 -40.59 11.79 14.88
C ARG A 8 -40.27 11.26 13.47
N LYS A 9 -41.13 11.53 12.49
CA LYS A 9 -40.92 11.14 11.08
C LYS A 9 -39.70 11.83 10.46
N THR A 10 -39.50 13.13 10.70
CA THR A 10 -38.33 13.85 10.21
C THR A 10 -37.03 13.34 10.82
N MET A 11 -37.03 13.01 12.12
CA MET A 11 -35.86 12.42 12.79
C MET A 11 -35.54 11.03 12.25
N ALA A 12 -36.55 10.21 11.97
CA ALA A 12 -36.37 8.88 11.37
C ALA A 12 -35.78 8.96 9.94
N ILE A 13 -36.29 9.88 9.11
CA ILE A 13 -35.78 10.09 7.75
C ILE A 13 -34.34 10.62 7.79
N ALA A 14 -34.04 11.59 8.65
CA ALA A 14 -32.69 12.12 8.80
C ALA A 14 -31.68 11.04 9.24
N ALA A 15 -32.07 10.17 10.18
CA ALA A 15 -31.24 9.05 10.62
C ALA A 15 -30.98 8.06 9.46
N LEU A 16 -31.99 7.69 8.69
CA LEU A 16 -31.85 6.80 7.53
C LEU A 16 -30.90 7.38 6.47
N LEU A 17 -31.02 8.69 6.18
CA LEU A 17 -30.13 9.37 5.24
C LEU A 17 -28.68 9.35 5.75
N LEU A 18 -28.45 9.63 7.04
CA LEU A 18 -27.11 9.59 7.65
C LEU A 18 -26.50 8.18 7.59
N PHE A 19 -27.28 7.13 7.84
CA PHE A 19 -26.81 5.74 7.71
C PHE A 19 -26.40 5.41 6.27
N ILE A 20 -27.19 5.81 5.27
CA ILE A 20 -26.87 5.59 3.84
C ILE A 20 -25.64 6.40 3.41
N LEU A 21 -25.52 7.66 3.84
CA LEU A 21 -24.34 8.49 3.58
C LEU A 21 -23.07 7.88 4.19
N SER A 22 -23.17 7.31 5.39
CA SER A 22 -22.05 6.66 6.06
C SER A 22 -21.58 5.38 5.36
N SER A 23 -22.49 4.63 4.72
CA SER A 23 -22.16 3.41 3.98
C SER A 23 -21.57 3.70 2.60
N LEU A 24 -22.06 4.73 1.88
CA LEU A 24 -21.42 5.18 0.62
C LEU A 24 -20.05 5.82 0.87
N CYS A 25 -19.89 6.52 1.99
CA CYS A 25 -18.61 7.07 2.45
C CYS A 25 -17.82 6.08 3.32
N HIS A 26 -18.15 4.78 3.34
CA HIS A 26 -17.29 3.76 3.95
C HIS A 26 -16.02 3.65 3.11
N ARG A 27 -15.16 4.62 3.38
CA ARG A 27 -13.80 4.80 2.94
C ARG A 27 -13.17 3.43 3.11
N VAL A 28 -12.78 2.82 1.98
CA VAL A 28 -11.90 1.66 2.00
C VAL A 28 -10.68 2.12 2.79
N GLU A 29 -10.59 1.70 4.05
CA GLU A 29 -9.39 1.80 4.86
C GLU A 29 -8.39 0.91 4.15
N GLY A 30 -7.70 1.49 3.16
CA GLY A 30 -6.63 0.82 2.44
C GLY A 30 -5.68 0.35 3.51
N GLN A 31 -5.63 -0.96 3.72
CA GLN A 31 -4.69 -1.61 4.60
C GLN A 31 -3.30 -1.08 4.22
N ARG A 32 -2.83 -0.10 5.00
CA ARG A 32 -1.43 0.30 5.03
C ARG A 32 -0.74 -0.87 5.69
N ASN A 33 -0.51 -1.90 4.89
CA ASN A 33 0.48 -2.91 5.14
C ASN A 33 1.76 -2.10 5.32
N ASN A 34 2.10 -1.80 6.57
CA ASN A 34 3.43 -1.35 6.93
C ASN A 34 4.32 -2.57 6.80
N THR A 35 4.47 -3.06 5.58
CA THR A 35 5.70 -3.74 5.19
C THR A 35 6.75 -2.66 5.37
N LYS A 36 7.32 -2.61 6.58
CA LYS A 36 8.60 -1.97 6.82
C LYS A 36 9.50 -2.51 5.72
N MET A 37 9.66 -1.76 4.63
CA MET A 37 10.56 -2.13 3.55
C MET A 37 11.91 -2.25 4.23
N SER A 38 12.32 -3.47 4.54
CA SER A 38 13.61 -3.68 5.13
C SER A 38 14.57 -3.32 4.00
N TYR A 39 15.31 -2.22 4.16
CA TYR A 39 16.39 -1.82 3.27
C TYR A 39 17.57 -2.81 3.41
N VAL A 40 17.26 -4.10 3.27
CA VAL A 40 18.15 -5.23 3.45
C VAL A 40 18.53 -5.65 2.05
N CYS A 41 19.82 -5.49 1.76
CA CYS A 41 20.37 -6.01 0.52
C CYS A 41 20.50 -7.53 0.59
N PRO A 42 20.44 -8.24 -0.55
CA PRO A 42 20.76 -9.65 -0.61
C PRO A 42 22.16 -9.95 -0.04
N PRO A 43 22.45 -11.18 0.38
CA PRO A 43 23.79 -11.55 0.86
C PRO A 43 24.85 -11.22 -0.19
N GLN A 44 26.02 -10.76 0.25
CA GLN A 44 27.15 -10.33 -0.59
C GLN A 44 26.94 -9.04 -1.40
N PHE A 45 25.78 -8.38 -1.28
CA PHE A 45 25.58 -7.05 -1.85
C PHE A 45 26.00 -5.96 -0.86
N ILE A 46 26.66 -4.94 -1.37
CA ILE A 46 27.06 -3.75 -0.62
C ILE A 46 25.96 -2.68 -0.77
N ARG A 47 25.48 -2.17 0.36
CA ARG A 47 24.50 -1.08 0.38
C ARG A 47 25.19 0.26 0.21
N LEU A 48 24.80 1.02 -0.81
CA LEU A 48 25.20 2.41 -1.00
C LEU A 48 23.94 3.26 -1.20
N GLY A 49 23.61 4.08 -0.19
CA GLY A 49 22.39 4.89 -0.16
C GLY A 49 21.11 4.04 -0.13
N HIS A 50 20.32 4.16 -1.20
CA HIS A 50 19.05 3.46 -1.40
C HIS A 50 19.15 2.27 -2.37
N SER A 51 20.36 1.93 -2.83
CA SER A 51 20.59 0.86 -3.80
C SER A 51 21.58 -0.18 -3.27
N CYS A 52 21.47 -1.39 -3.79
CA CYS A 52 22.34 -2.51 -3.49
C CYS A 52 23.23 -2.80 -4.70
N TYR A 53 24.52 -3.00 -4.46
CA TYR A 53 25.53 -3.22 -5.51
C TYR A 53 26.24 -4.54 -5.28
N PHE A 54 26.50 -5.29 -6.35
CA PHE A 54 27.26 -6.54 -6.30
C PHE A 54 28.53 -6.40 -7.14
N PHE A 55 29.65 -6.83 -6.56
CA PHE A 55 30.95 -6.86 -7.22
C PHE A 55 31.29 -8.32 -7.51
N SER A 56 31.28 -8.68 -8.79
CA SER A 56 31.71 -10.00 -9.22
C SER A 56 33.23 -10.08 -9.21
N ASP A 57 33.75 -11.21 -8.74
CA ASP A 57 35.16 -11.60 -8.79
C ASP A 57 35.53 -12.34 -10.08
N THR A 58 34.54 -12.67 -10.93
CA THR A 58 34.76 -13.38 -12.18
C THR A 58 35.03 -12.43 -13.33
N GLN A 59 36.03 -12.75 -14.14
CA GLN A 59 36.27 -12.05 -15.39
C GLN A 59 35.27 -12.56 -16.44
N ALA A 60 34.49 -11.64 -16.99
CA ALA A 60 33.47 -11.94 -18.00
C ALA A 60 33.49 -10.87 -19.11
N THR A 61 33.03 -11.23 -20.30
CA THR A 61 32.75 -10.22 -21.33
C THR A 61 31.57 -9.35 -20.88
N TRP A 62 31.44 -8.14 -21.44
CA TRP A 62 30.37 -7.22 -21.07
C TRP A 62 28.97 -7.84 -21.18
N LYS A 63 28.73 -8.63 -22.24
CA LYS A 63 27.45 -9.29 -22.49
C LYS A 63 27.15 -10.38 -21.45
N GLU A 64 28.15 -11.17 -21.09
CA GLU A 64 28.02 -12.21 -20.06
C GLU A 64 27.78 -11.61 -18.68
N ALA A 65 28.51 -10.54 -18.33
CA ALA A 65 28.31 -9.81 -17.08
C ALA A 65 26.89 -9.23 -16.99
N LEU A 66 26.39 -8.64 -18.07
CA LEU A 66 25.02 -8.11 -18.13
C LEU A 66 23.98 -9.22 -17.92
N PHE A 67 24.16 -10.36 -18.58
CA PHE A 67 23.25 -11.50 -18.43
C PHE A 67 23.28 -12.06 -17.00
N ALA A 68 24.47 -12.16 -16.39
CA ALA A 68 24.61 -12.57 -15.01
C ALA A 68 23.87 -11.64 -14.05
N CYS A 69 23.94 -10.32 -14.25
CA CYS A 69 23.18 -9.36 -13.45
C CYS A 69 21.65 -9.52 -13.62
N GLN A 70 21.16 -9.91 -14.80
CA GLN A 70 19.73 -10.09 -15.05
C GLN A 70 19.15 -11.35 -14.39
N VAL A 71 19.94 -12.43 -14.31
CA VAL A 71 19.50 -13.71 -13.72
C VAL A 71 19.54 -13.69 -12.19
N SER A 72 20.31 -12.78 -11.59
CA SER A 72 20.56 -12.72 -10.13
C SER A 72 19.44 -12.04 -9.31
N HIS A 73 18.20 -12.02 -9.79
CA HIS A 73 17.09 -11.20 -9.25
C HIS A 73 15.83 -11.99 -8.88
#